data_AF-A0A7S6M422-F1
#
_entry.id   AF-A0A7S6M422-F1
#
_cell.length_a   1.000
_cell.length_b   1.000
_cell.length_c   1.000
_cell.angle_alpha   90.00
_cell.angle_beta   90.00
_cell.angle_gamma   90.00
#
_symmetry.space_group_name_H-M   'P 1'
#
loop_
_entity.id
_entity.type
_entity.pdbx_description
1 polymer ?
#
loop_
_entity_poly.entity_id
_entity_poly.type
_entity_poly.pdbx_seq_one_letter_code
_entity_poly.pdbx_strand_id
1 'polypeptide(L)'
;MKIDLKNITVRELVEGYVDKAEEGVRGYGGKLNIRPAYQREFIYKDKQRNEVIHTVRKGFPLNTMYWVVAGEGYELMDGQQRTISLCQYVNNEFFIDIEGSPHIFANLTKERQEQILNYELRIYFCEGTDQERLDWFRIINIAGLKLTDQEMRNAIYTGTWLADAKRWFSRRNCPAYQVGDRYVDTSGENAVDRQGLLETALKWITGGKDDKVEAYMALHQHDADGQALWQHYQSVINWVQVVFPNTRKEMKGLDWGKFYRDHGQRIDLNAATLEARIKELIDDDEVQSVKGIYEYLLTGNEKTLNLRTFDDKMKRKVYEQQSGVCPDCRKPFDISAMEADHIVPWHKGGKTVFENCQMRCLPCNRAKSGK
;
A
#
# COMPACT_ATOMS: atom_id res chain seq x y z
N MET A 1 30.07 7.38 -8.55
CA MET A 1 29.50 8.11 -7.40
C MET A 1 30.63 8.43 -6.44
N LYS A 2 30.75 9.68 -6.01
CA LYS A 2 31.67 10.14 -4.98
C LYS A 2 30.91 10.29 -3.66
N ILE A 3 31.50 9.79 -2.58
CA ILE A 3 30.87 9.75 -1.26
C ILE A 3 31.88 10.23 -0.21
N ASP A 4 31.56 11.34 0.45
CA ASP A 4 32.42 11.95 1.48
C ASP A 4 31.68 11.99 2.83
N LEU A 5 32.26 11.43 3.89
CA LEU A 5 31.71 11.53 5.24
C LEU A 5 32.08 12.89 5.86
N LYS A 6 31.08 13.60 6.39
CA LYS A 6 31.26 14.82 7.19
C LYS A 6 30.42 14.75 8.46
N ASN A 7 30.92 15.40 9.50
CA ASN A 7 30.15 15.63 10.72
C ASN A 7 29.52 17.01 10.65
N ILE A 8 28.22 17.08 10.94
CA ILE A 8 27.44 18.33 11.01
C ILE A 8 26.73 18.36 12.35
N THR A 9 26.85 19.46 13.08
CA THR A 9 26.15 19.60 14.36
C THR A 9 24.65 19.77 14.15
N VAL A 10 23.85 19.39 15.16
CA VAL A 10 22.41 19.68 15.13
C VAL A 10 22.17 21.18 14.98
N ARG A 11 22.99 22.03 15.61
CA ARG A 11 22.95 23.49 15.47
C ARG A 11 23.02 23.96 14.02
N GLU A 12 24.00 23.48 13.27
CA GLU A 12 24.15 23.80 11.85
C GLU A 12 22.97 23.26 11.05
N LEU A 13 22.51 22.04 11.33
CA LEU A 13 21.36 21.45 10.63
C LEU A 13 20.10 22.32 10.77
N VAL A 14 19.79 22.79 11.98
CA VAL A 14 18.56 23.55 12.25
C VAL A 14 18.63 25.02 11.85
N GLU A 15 19.81 25.51 11.49
CA GLU A 15 20.00 26.90 11.09
C GLU A 15 19.11 27.22 9.87
N GLY A 16 18.33 28.31 9.96
CA GLY A 16 17.40 28.71 8.90
C GLY A 16 16.30 27.66 8.61
N TYR A 17 15.96 26.81 9.58
CA TYR A 17 14.90 25.84 9.43
C TYR A 17 13.56 26.50 9.12
N VAL A 18 12.91 26.02 8.05
CA VAL A 18 11.55 26.43 7.68
C VAL A 18 10.78 25.17 7.27
N ASP A 19 9.68 24.92 7.95
CA ASP A 19 8.68 23.93 7.56
C ASP A 19 7.50 24.66 6.93
N LYS A 20 7.39 24.60 5.60
CA LYS A 20 6.25 25.16 4.87
C LYS A 20 5.19 24.11 4.54
N ALA A 21 5.16 23.00 5.28
CA ALA A 21 4.36 21.85 4.97
C ALA A 21 4.53 21.47 3.47
N GLU A 22 3.50 21.69 2.65
CA GLU A 22 3.42 21.27 1.25
C GLU A 22 4.51 21.85 0.33
N GLU A 23 5.04 23.04 0.62
CA GLU A 23 6.12 23.64 -0.19
C GLU A 23 7.51 23.05 0.13
N GLY A 24 7.57 22.08 1.04
CA GLY A 24 8.79 21.38 1.45
C GLY A 24 9.36 21.89 2.77
N VAL A 25 10.43 21.22 3.21
CA VAL A 25 11.12 21.51 4.46
C VAL A 25 12.59 21.82 4.16
N ARG A 26 13.11 22.93 4.67
CA ARG A 26 14.51 23.35 4.47
C ARG A 26 15.22 23.57 5.79
N GLY A 27 16.55 23.43 5.78
CA GLY A 27 17.45 23.72 6.90
C GLY A 27 18.87 23.95 6.41
N TYR A 28 19.85 23.88 7.31
CA TYR A 28 21.27 24.12 7.00
C TYR A 28 21.51 25.44 6.27
N GLY A 29 21.05 26.54 6.86
CA GLY A 29 21.10 27.89 6.28
C GLY A 29 20.28 28.03 5.00
N GLY A 30 19.24 27.21 4.84
CA GLY A 30 18.40 27.13 3.62
C GLY A 30 19.02 26.34 2.46
N LYS A 31 20.25 25.79 2.64
CA LYS A 31 20.97 25.03 1.61
C LYS A 31 20.55 23.57 1.53
N LEU A 32 19.97 23.00 2.59
CA LEU A 32 19.46 21.63 2.59
C LEU A 32 17.95 21.63 2.35
N ASN A 33 17.53 20.97 1.27
CA ASN A 33 16.16 20.53 1.08
C ASN A 33 15.95 19.22 1.89
N ILE A 34 15.43 19.36 3.11
CA ILE A 34 15.19 18.24 4.05
C ILE A 34 14.05 17.35 3.54
N ARG A 35 13.03 17.95 2.91
CA ARG A 35 11.92 17.22 2.32
C ARG A 35 11.47 17.92 1.03
N PRO A 36 11.90 17.43 -0.14
CA PRO A 36 11.34 17.81 -1.42
C PRO A 36 9.83 17.53 -1.47
N ALA A 37 9.09 18.33 -2.24
CA ALA A 37 7.63 18.21 -2.35
C ALA A 37 7.16 16.83 -2.89
N TYR A 38 8.00 16.11 -3.63
CA TYR A 38 7.70 14.77 -4.15
C TYR A 38 7.89 13.64 -3.13
N GLN A 39 8.72 13.83 -2.09
CA GLN A 39 8.91 12.83 -1.04
C GLN A 39 7.67 12.71 -0.14
N ARG A 40 7.57 11.60 0.61
CA ARG A 40 6.46 11.34 1.54
C ARG A 40 6.46 12.33 2.71
N GLU A 41 5.33 12.44 3.39
CA GLU A 41 5.22 13.24 4.60
C GLU A 41 5.98 12.63 5.79
N PHE A 42 6.01 13.35 6.91
CA PHE A 42 6.52 12.81 8.16
C PHE A 42 5.58 11.72 8.69
N ILE A 43 6.09 10.51 8.88
CA ILE A 43 5.30 9.30 9.24
C ILE A 43 5.70 8.69 10.59
N TYR A 44 6.79 9.16 11.22
CA TYR A 44 7.14 8.71 12.57
C TYR A 44 6.01 9.02 13.55
N LYS A 45 5.60 8.00 14.32
CA LYS A 45 4.70 8.18 15.46
C LYS A 45 5.46 8.83 16.62
N ASP A 46 4.74 9.38 17.59
CA ASP A 46 5.32 10.10 18.73
C ASP A 46 6.45 9.33 19.42
N LYS A 47 6.26 8.02 19.66
CA LYS A 47 7.30 7.16 20.24
C LYS A 47 8.58 7.15 19.39
N GLN A 48 8.46 6.95 18.08
CA GLN A 48 9.62 6.89 17.18
C GLN A 48 10.33 8.24 17.08
N ARG A 49 9.56 9.33 16.95
CA ARG A 49 10.09 10.70 16.93
C ARG A 49 10.83 11.04 18.23
N ASN A 50 10.23 10.73 19.38
CA ASN A 50 10.81 11.01 20.68
C ASN A 50 12.10 10.20 20.93
N GLU A 51 12.17 8.95 20.46
CA GLU A 51 13.39 8.13 20.55
C GLU A 51 14.59 8.74 19.82
N VAL A 52 14.39 9.50 18.74
CA VAL A 52 15.47 10.25 18.06
C VAL A 52 16.11 11.24 19.04
N ILE A 53 15.28 12.00 19.76
CA ILE A 53 15.75 13.01 20.71
C ILE A 53 16.38 12.33 21.93
N HIS A 54 15.80 11.23 22.42
CA HIS A 54 16.41 10.45 23.50
C HIS A 54 17.79 9.90 23.13
N THR A 55 17.95 9.43 21.89
CA THR A 55 19.24 8.92 21.38
C THR A 55 20.30 10.02 21.40
N VAL A 56 19.96 11.21 20.87
CA VAL A 56 20.86 12.38 20.88
C VAL A 56 21.22 12.81 22.31
N ARG A 57 20.23 12.90 23.20
CA ARG A 57 20.45 13.27 24.62
C ARG A 57 21.31 12.27 25.39
N LYS A 58 21.27 10.98 25.02
CA LYS A 58 22.11 9.93 25.62
C LYS A 58 23.50 9.85 24.98
N GLY A 59 23.78 10.64 23.93
CA GLY A 59 25.02 10.55 23.17
C GLY A 59 25.16 9.24 22.39
N PHE A 60 24.06 8.52 22.17
CA PHE A 60 24.06 7.27 21.42
C PHE A 60 24.18 7.54 19.92
N PRO A 61 24.77 6.61 19.15
CA PRO A 61 24.92 6.79 17.71
C PRO A 61 23.56 6.79 17.03
N LEU A 62 23.22 7.91 16.39
CA LEU A 62 22.11 7.97 15.45
C LEU A 62 22.59 7.39 14.12
N ASN A 63 21.74 6.63 13.43
CA ASN A 63 22.08 6.09 12.12
C ASN A 63 22.54 7.21 11.18
N THR A 64 23.47 6.89 10.29
CA THR A 64 24.02 7.84 9.31
C THR A 64 22.93 8.36 8.37
N MET A 65 23.05 9.61 7.95
CA MET A 65 22.16 10.22 6.96
C MET A 65 22.94 10.44 5.66
N TYR A 66 22.21 10.59 4.56
CA TYR A 66 22.81 10.73 3.23
C TYR A 66 22.21 11.92 2.51
N TRP A 67 23.07 12.84 2.07
CA TRP A 67 22.69 14.06 1.36
C TRP A 67 23.27 13.99 -0.04
N VAL A 68 22.48 14.34 -1.05
CA VAL A 68 22.93 14.44 -2.44
C VAL A 68 23.20 15.89 -2.78
N VAL A 69 24.30 16.16 -3.48
CA VAL A 69 24.61 17.49 -4.03
C VAL A 69 23.58 17.83 -5.11
N ALA A 70 22.86 18.93 -4.94
CA ALA A 70 21.80 19.38 -5.84
C ALA A 70 21.91 20.89 -6.09
N GLY A 71 22.39 21.28 -7.27
CA GLY A 71 22.67 22.68 -7.61
C GLY A 71 23.69 23.31 -6.66
N GLU A 72 23.35 24.46 -6.08
CA GLU A 72 24.18 25.18 -5.09
C GLU A 72 24.02 24.65 -3.65
N GLY A 73 23.18 23.63 -3.44
CA GLY A 73 22.86 23.10 -2.13
C GLY A 73 22.82 21.57 -2.09
N TYR A 74 21.98 21.06 -1.20
CA TYR A 74 21.85 19.64 -0.93
C TYR A 74 20.40 19.22 -0.86
N GLU A 75 20.15 17.96 -1.18
CA GLU A 75 18.88 17.30 -0.97
C GLU A 75 19.05 16.09 -0.08
N LEU A 76 18.13 15.90 0.87
CA LEU A 76 18.14 14.74 1.74
C LEU A 76 17.67 13.49 0.99
N MET A 77 18.56 12.50 0.89
CA MET A 77 18.28 11.21 0.25
C MET A 77 17.86 10.16 1.28
N ASP A 78 18.52 10.10 2.44
CA ASP A 78 18.07 9.29 3.57
C ASP A 78 18.30 10.04 4.90
N GLY A 79 17.42 9.79 5.87
CA GLY A 79 17.44 10.45 7.16
C GLY A 79 16.23 11.32 7.46
N GLN A 80 15.31 11.50 6.50
CA GLN A 80 14.19 12.44 6.57
C GLN A 80 13.49 12.49 7.93
N GLN A 81 13.06 11.34 8.45
CA GLN A 81 12.31 11.27 9.69
C GLN A 81 13.18 11.67 10.92
N ARG A 82 14.47 11.31 10.92
CA ARG A 82 15.41 11.71 11.97
C ARG A 82 15.71 13.20 11.91
N THR A 83 16.01 13.71 10.71
CA THR A 83 16.29 15.13 10.45
C THR A 83 15.14 16.02 10.88
N ILE A 84 13.91 15.71 10.42
CA ILE A 84 12.72 16.49 10.78
C ILE A 84 12.45 16.43 12.29
N SER A 85 12.60 15.25 12.93
CA SER A 85 12.41 15.13 14.40
C SER A 85 13.31 16.08 15.18
N LEU A 86 14.58 16.21 14.78
CA LEU A 86 15.55 17.12 15.41
C LEU A 86 15.16 18.58 15.20
N CYS A 87 14.84 18.97 13.97
CA CYS A 87 14.43 20.33 13.65
C CYS A 87 13.16 20.74 14.42
N GLN A 88 12.12 19.90 14.39
CA GLN A 88 10.86 20.15 15.08
C GLN A 88 11.06 20.27 16.61
N TYR A 89 11.91 19.44 17.21
CA TYR A 89 12.15 19.51 18.65
C TYR A 89 12.85 20.81 19.05
N VAL A 90 13.92 21.17 18.34
CA VAL A 90 14.67 22.42 18.60
C VAL A 90 13.80 23.66 18.36
N ASN A 91 12.85 23.57 17.43
CA ASN A 91 11.85 24.59 17.16
C ASN A 91 10.64 24.58 18.13
N ASN A 92 10.68 23.77 19.19
CA ASN A 92 9.64 23.65 20.22
C ASN A 92 8.27 23.16 19.73
N GLU A 93 8.22 22.39 18.65
CA GLU A 93 6.96 21.91 18.07
C GLU A 93 6.33 20.74 18.85
N PHE A 94 7.10 20.07 19.70
CA PHE A 94 6.60 19.00 20.58
C PHE A 94 7.44 18.87 21.86
N PHE A 95 6.89 18.17 22.85
CA PHE A 95 7.59 17.81 24.08
C PHE A 95 8.01 16.33 24.07
N ILE A 96 9.09 16.03 24.79
CA ILE A 96 9.47 14.65 25.13
C ILE A 96 9.35 14.43 26.63
N ASP A 97 9.10 13.19 27.04
CA ASP A 97 9.24 12.83 28.44
C ASP A 97 10.72 12.82 28.82
N ILE A 98 11.07 13.39 29.97
CA ILE A 98 12.39 13.28 30.56
C ILE A 98 12.15 13.01 32.03
N GLU A 99 12.53 11.80 32.48
CA GLU A 99 12.41 11.41 33.89
C GLU A 99 10.96 11.53 34.41
N GLY A 100 9.96 11.22 33.57
CA GLY A 100 8.54 11.27 33.92
C GLY A 100 7.92 12.66 33.84
N SER A 101 8.60 13.63 33.23
CA SER A 101 8.10 14.99 33.05
C SER A 101 8.24 15.49 31.61
N PRO A 102 7.22 16.16 31.05
CA PRO A 102 7.26 16.65 29.67
C PRO A 102 8.15 17.90 29.53
N HIS A 103 9.04 17.90 28.54
CA HIS A 103 9.95 19.00 28.25
C HIS A 103 10.02 19.33 26.76
N ILE A 104 9.75 20.60 26.42
CA ILE A 104 10.14 21.21 25.13
C ILE A 104 11.60 21.67 25.20
N PHE A 105 12.23 21.91 24.05
CA PHE A 105 13.64 22.30 23.98
C PHE A 105 13.94 23.58 24.78
N ALA A 106 13.07 24.59 24.71
CA ALA A 106 13.21 25.87 25.41
C ALA A 106 13.18 25.73 26.94
N ASN A 107 12.56 24.68 27.48
CA ASN A 107 12.45 24.44 28.92
C ASN A 107 13.64 23.66 29.49
N LEU A 108 14.56 23.21 28.64
CA LEU A 108 15.77 22.53 29.08
C LEU A 108 16.76 23.52 29.72
N THR A 109 17.61 23.01 30.61
CA THR A 109 18.78 23.78 31.08
C THR A 109 19.70 24.09 29.90
N LYS A 110 20.45 25.21 29.97
CA LYS A 110 21.41 25.59 28.92
C LYS A 110 22.37 24.45 28.57
N GLU A 111 22.85 23.73 29.59
CA GLU A 111 23.72 22.57 29.39
C GLU A 111 23.05 21.47 28.55
N ARG A 112 21.79 21.13 28.83
CA ARG A 112 21.03 20.14 28.07
C ARG A 112 20.69 20.62 26.66
N GLN A 113 20.46 21.91 26.46
CA GLN A 113 20.28 22.50 25.13
C GLN A 113 21.56 22.39 24.30
N GLU A 114 22.70 22.80 24.89
CA GLU A 114 24.01 22.72 24.25
C GLU A 114 24.42 21.28 23.93
N GLN A 115 24.09 20.32 24.79
CA GLN A 115 24.30 18.89 24.53
C GLN A 115 23.61 18.44 23.23
N ILE A 116 22.37 18.87 23.02
CA ILE A 116 21.60 18.52 21.81
C ILE A 116 22.15 19.26 20.60
N LEU A 117 22.39 20.57 20.70
CA LEU A 117 22.84 21.41 19.59
C LEU A 117 24.23 21.03 19.09
N ASN A 118 25.12 20.59 19.99
CA ASN A 118 26.49 20.22 19.66
C ASN A 118 26.65 18.73 19.30
N TYR A 119 25.56 17.96 19.30
CA TYR A 119 25.60 16.57 18.85
C TYR A 119 25.98 16.51 17.36
N GLU A 120 27.02 15.73 17.04
CA GLU A 120 27.52 15.57 15.68
C GLU A 120 26.76 14.46 14.92
N LEU A 121 26.06 14.87 13.87
CA LEU A 121 25.42 13.97 12.91
C LEU A 121 26.46 13.52 11.88
N ARG A 122 26.54 12.21 11.66
CA ARG A 122 27.34 11.63 10.57
C ARG A 122 26.54 11.71 9.27
N ILE A 123 27.04 12.48 8.31
CA ILE A 123 26.38 12.72 7.03
C ILE A 123 27.31 12.30 5.89
N TYR A 124 26.85 11.39 5.04
CA TYR A 124 27.52 11.12 3.77
C TYR A 124 27.02 12.08 2.70
N PHE A 125 27.92 12.89 2.17
CA PHE A 125 27.69 13.75 1.01
C PHE A 125 27.94 12.94 -0.25
N CYS A 126 26.93 12.89 -1.10
CA CYS A 126 26.88 12.06 -2.28
C CYS A 126 26.84 12.94 -3.54
N GLU A 127 27.77 12.71 -4.45
CA GLU A 127 27.84 13.38 -5.75
C GLU A 127 27.94 12.32 -6.85
N GLY A 128 27.12 12.43 -7.89
CA GLY A 128 27.03 11.41 -8.94
C GLY A 128 25.95 11.74 -9.95
N THR A 129 25.88 10.93 -10.99
CA THR A 129 24.82 11.00 -12.00
C THR A 129 23.47 10.60 -11.43
N ASP A 130 22.37 10.93 -12.11
CA ASP A 130 21.02 10.56 -11.66
C ASP A 130 20.83 9.05 -11.55
N GLN A 131 21.41 8.27 -12.47
CA GLN A 131 21.40 6.81 -12.40
C GLN A 131 22.11 6.28 -11.15
N GLU A 132 23.30 6.80 -10.84
CA GLU A 132 24.05 6.38 -9.65
C GLU A 132 23.33 6.75 -8.35
N ARG A 133 22.71 7.95 -8.31
CA ARG A 133 21.90 8.39 -7.18
C ARG A 133 20.71 7.45 -6.96
N LEU A 134 20.04 7.04 -8.03
CA LEU A 134 18.90 6.12 -7.98
C LEU A 134 19.28 4.73 -7.48
N ASP A 135 20.36 4.15 -8.01
CA ASP A 135 20.82 2.83 -7.59
C ASP A 135 21.27 2.84 -6.13
N TRP A 136 21.94 3.91 -5.71
CA TRP A 136 22.35 4.09 -4.33
C TRP A 136 21.18 4.33 -3.37
N PHE A 137 20.18 5.10 -3.80
CA PHE A 137 18.93 5.31 -3.05
C PHE A 137 18.19 3.98 -2.81
N ARG A 138 18.15 3.10 -3.83
CA ARG A 138 17.59 1.74 -3.68
C ARG A 138 18.35 0.90 -2.66
N ILE A 139 19.69 0.98 -2.63
CA ILE A 139 20.54 0.24 -1.68
C ILE A 139 20.35 0.73 -0.25
N ILE A 140 20.35 2.04 -0.01
CA ILE A 140 20.21 2.59 1.35
C ILE A 140 18.83 2.28 1.94
N ASN A 141 17.79 2.31 1.11
CA ASN A 141 16.42 2.04 1.53
C ASN A 141 16.18 0.59 2.01
N ILE A 142 17.21 -0.28 1.99
CA ILE A 142 17.19 -1.61 2.61
C ILE A 142 17.19 -1.51 4.15
N ALA A 143 17.82 -0.48 4.72
CA ALA A 143 17.98 -0.33 6.17
C ALA A 143 17.07 0.78 6.74
N GLY A 144 16.01 0.41 7.48
CA GLY A 144 15.09 1.34 8.15
C GLY A 144 13.64 1.14 7.75
N LEU A 145 12.80 2.19 7.87
CA LEU A 145 11.42 2.16 7.35
C LEU A 145 11.44 2.26 5.83
N LYS A 146 11.45 1.10 5.18
CA LYS A 146 11.45 0.94 3.72
C LYS A 146 10.40 1.84 3.05
N LEU A 147 10.81 2.59 2.04
CA LEU A 147 9.89 3.30 1.15
C LEU A 147 9.08 2.28 0.33
N THR A 148 7.80 2.55 0.13
CA THR A 148 6.95 1.77 -0.78
C THR A 148 7.45 1.94 -2.21
N ASP A 149 7.04 1.02 -3.10
CA ASP A 149 7.45 1.09 -4.51
C ASP A 149 6.99 2.41 -5.14
N GLN A 150 5.81 2.92 -4.79
CA GLN A 150 5.34 4.21 -5.26
C GLN A 150 6.12 5.40 -4.68
N GLU A 151 6.53 5.33 -3.41
CA GLU A 151 7.41 6.35 -2.81
C GLU A 151 8.77 6.40 -3.53
N MET A 152 9.30 5.25 -3.96
CA MET A 152 10.51 5.18 -4.78
C MET A 152 10.28 5.79 -6.16
N ARG A 153 9.22 5.39 -6.86
CA ARG A 153 8.87 5.93 -8.20
C ARG A 153 8.71 7.45 -8.19
N ASN A 154 8.12 8.00 -7.13
CA ASN A 154 7.98 9.45 -6.98
C ASN A 154 9.33 10.18 -6.95
N ALA A 155 10.38 9.57 -6.38
CA ALA A 155 11.73 10.13 -6.40
C ALA A 155 12.39 10.05 -7.78
N ILE A 156 12.05 9.04 -8.59
CA ILE A 156 12.57 8.87 -9.95
C ILE A 156 11.88 9.81 -10.94
N TYR A 157 10.55 9.83 -10.91
CA TYR A 157 9.70 10.51 -11.90
C TYR A 157 9.11 11.79 -11.30
N THR A 158 10.00 12.67 -10.85
CA THR A 158 9.63 13.97 -10.30
C THR A 158 9.30 14.96 -11.42
N GLY A 159 8.25 15.77 -11.22
CA GLY A 159 7.94 16.87 -12.12
C GLY A 159 6.61 17.54 -11.77
N THR A 160 6.17 18.44 -12.65
CA THR A 160 4.93 19.21 -12.50
C THR A 160 3.71 18.31 -12.35
N TRP A 161 3.65 17.25 -13.16
CA TRP A 161 2.58 16.26 -13.11
C TRP A 161 2.48 15.58 -11.74
N LEU A 162 3.61 15.12 -11.19
CA LEU A 162 3.62 14.43 -9.90
C LEU A 162 3.17 15.36 -8.77
N ALA A 163 3.61 16.62 -8.79
CA ALA A 163 3.20 17.61 -7.82
C ALA A 163 1.67 17.81 -7.82
N ASP A 164 1.05 17.91 -9.00
CA ASP A 164 -0.42 18.00 -9.11
C ASP A 164 -1.12 16.68 -8.74
N ALA A 165 -0.62 15.53 -9.20
CA ALA A 165 -1.16 14.22 -8.85
C ALA A 165 -1.22 13.99 -7.34
N LYS A 166 -0.18 14.39 -6.59
CA LYS A 166 -0.15 14.27 -5.12
C LYS A 166 -1.23 15.12 -4.44
N ARG A 167 -1.67 16.24 -5.02
CA ARG A 167 -2.82 17.03 -4.51
C ARG A 167 -4.09 16.19 -4.48
N TRP A 168 -4.30 15.35 -5.50
CA TRP A 168 -5.47 14.49 -5.63
C TRP A 168 -5.43 13.25 -4.76
N PHE A 169 -4.25 12.65 -4.58
CA PHE A 169 -4.12 11.28 -4.06
C PHE A 169 -3.34 11.10 -2.76
N SER A 170 -2.49 12.05 -2.35
CA SER A 170 -1.45 11.77 -1.36
C SER A 170 -1.60 12.52 -0.03
N ARG A 171 -2.51 13.50 0.03
CA ARG A 171 -2.74 14.28 1.26
C ARG A 171 -3.73 13.57 2.19
N ARG A 172 -3.57 13.78 3.50
CA ARG A 172 -4.62 13.40 4.46
C ARG A 172 -5.93 14.05 4.04
N ASN A 173 -6.98 13.25 3.87
CA ASN A 173 -8.29 13.70 3.38
C ASN A 173 -8.29 14.33 1.97
N CYS A 174 -7.38 13.90 1.08
CA CYS A 174 -7.37 14.31 -0.32
C CYS A 174 -8.68 13.95 -1.06
N PRO A 175 -8.99 14.59 -2.21
CA PRO A 175 -10.21 14.32 -2.97
C PRO A 175 -10.42 12.83 -3.29
N ALA A 176 -9.35 12.10 -3.63
CA ALA A 176 -9.44 10.67 -3.91
C ALA A 176 -9.84 9.83 -2.69
N TYR A 177 -9.38 10.21 -1.50
CA TYR A 177 -9.79 9.59 -0.25
C TYR A 177 -11.27 9.84 0.04
N GLN A 178 -11.73 11.08 -0.11
CA GLN A 178 -13.12 11.46 0.17
C GLN A 178 -14.14 10.68 -0.66
N VAL A 179 -13.83 10.41 -1.93
CA VAL A 179 -14.73 9.65 -2.81
C VAL A 179 -14.50 8.14 -2.75
N GLY A 180 -13.28 7.70 -2.40
CA GLY A 180 -12.84 6.31 -2.56
C GLY A 180 -12.68 5.50 -1.27
N ASP A 181 -12.73 6.10 -0.08
CA ASP A 181 -12.42 5.42 1.19
C ASP A 181 -13.24 4.15 1.44
N ARG A 182 -14.47 4.07 0.91
CA ARG A 182 -15.31 2.86 1.04
C ARG A 182 -14.92 1.71 0.11
N TYR A 183 -14.10 1.98 -0.90
CA TYR A 183 -13.80 1.05 -2.00
C TYR A 183 -12.32 0.68 -2.07
N VAL A 184 -11.43 1.60 -1.73
CA VAL A 184 -9.97 1.41 -1.80
C VAL A 184 -9.42 1.13 -0.42
N ASP A 185 -8.55 0.12 -0.30
CA ASP A 185 -7.81 -0.12 0.93
C ASP A 185 -6.72 0.94 1.10
N THR A 186 -6.77 1.66 2.21
CA THR A 186 -5.78 2.68 2.59
C THR A 186 -5.18 2.39 3.96
N SER A 187 -5.03 1.11 4.31
CA SER A 187 -4.46 0.66 5.57
C SER A 187 -3.03 0.12 5.38
N GLY A 188 -2.25 0.06 6.47
CA GLY A 188 -0.91 -0.51 6.45
C GLY A 188 0.02 0.21 5.45
N GLU A 189 0.60 -0.55 4.53
CA GLU A 189 1.49 -0.04 3.48
C GLU A 189 0.73 0.75 2.39
N ASN A 190 -0.59 0.56 2.28
CA ASN A 190 -1.45 1.29 1.33
C ASN A 190 -1.96 2.63 1.89
N ALA A 191 -1.48 3.06 3.06
CA ALA A 191 -1.91 4.31 3.66
C ALA A 191 -1.70 5.51 2.74
N VAL A 192 -2.56 6.52 2.88
CA VAL A 192 -2.58 7.70 2.01
C VAL A 192 -1.25 8.47 2.08
N ASP A 193 -0.74 8.65 3.30
CA ASP A 193 0.56 9.27 3.56
C ASP A 193 1.75 8.41 3.09
N ARG A 194 1.51 7.12 2.80
CA ARG A 194 2.46 6.17 2.18
C ARG A 194 2.29 6.02 0.66
N GLN A 195 1.53 6.92 0.03
CA GLN A 195 1.26 6.98 -1.42
C GLN A 195 0.39 5.84 -1.97
N GLY A 196 -0.32 5.07 -1.12
CA GLY A 196 -1.08 3.90 -1.58
C GLY A 196 -2.27 4.23 -2.49
N LEU A 197 -2.93 5.38 -2.30
CA LEU A 197 -4.00 5.83 -3.22
C LEU A 197 -3.46 6.21 -4.60
N LEU A 198 -2.32 6.91 -4.65
CA LEU A 198 -1.66 7.27 -5.92
C LEU A 198 -1.24 6.00 -6.66
N GLU A 199 -0.64 5.05 -5.94
CA GLU A 199 -0.26 3.76 -6.51
C GLU A 199 -1.47 3.00 -7.05
N THR A 200 -2.58 2.96 -6.30
CA THR A 200 -3.81 2.30 -6.73
C THR A 200 -4.36 2.92 -8.00
N ALA A 201 -4.45 4.26 -8.07
CA ALA A 201 -4.93 4.96 -9.25
C ALA A 201 -4.04 4.68 -10.48
N LEU A 202 -2.72 4.66 -10.30
CA LEU A 202 -1.76 4.35 -11.35
C LEU A 202 -1.90 2.90 -11.82
N LYS A 203 -2.02 1.93 -10.90
CA LYS A 203 -2.30 0.53 -11.25
C LYS A 203 -3.60 0.41 -12.02
N TRP A 204 -4.64 1.15 -11.62
CA TRP A 204 -5.92 1.13 -12.32
C TRP A 204 -5.82 1.66 -13.74
N ILE A 205 -5.20 2.81 -13.99
CA ILE A 205 -5.12 3.36 -15.36
C ILE A 205 -4.19 2.55 -16.27
N THR A 206 -3.15 1.92 -15.72
CA THR A 206 -2.13 1.19 -16.49
C THR A 206 -2.40 -0.30 -16.67
N GLY A 207 -3.31 -0.89 -15.89
CA GLY A 207 -3.55 -2.34 -15.90
C GLY A 207 -2.66 -3.14 -14.93
N GLY A 208 -2.13 -2.49 -13.90
CA GLY A 208 -1.69 -3.15 -12.67
C GLY A 208 -0.28 -3.70 -12.61
N LYS A 209 0.52 -3.56 -13.67
CA LYS A 209 1.93 -4.02 -13.66
C LYS A 209 2.89 -2.86 -13.36
N ASP A 210 3.92 -3.13 -12.57
CA ASP A 210 4.87 -2.12 -12.09
C ASP A 210 5.64 -1.43 -13.22
N ASP A 211 6.09 -2.17 -14.23
CA ASP A 211 6.74 -1.65 -15.43
C ASP A 211 5.85 -0.64 -16.17
N LYS A 212 4.54 -0.89 -16.20
CA LYS A 212 3.58 0.03 -16.82
C LYS A 212 3.33 1.28 -15.98
N VAL A 213 3.35 1.17 -14.65
CA VAL A 213 3.25 2.34 -13.77
C VAL A 213 4.45 3.25 -13.98
N GLU A 214 5.66 2.68 -14.03
CA GLU A 214 6.89 3.42 -14.30
C GLU A 214 6.86 4.09 -15.67
N ALA A 215 6.47 3.36 -16.72
CA ALA A 215 6.35 3.93 -18.07
C ALA A 215 5.34 5.08 -18.13
N TYR A 216 4.21 4.97 -17.43
CA TYR A 216 3.22 6.04 -17.34
C TYR A 216 3.80 7.28 -16.67
N MET A 217 4.43 7.13 -15.50
CA MET A 217 5.01 8.27 -14.79
C MET A 217 6.15 8.93 -15.58
N ALA A 218 6.99 8.14 -16.25
CA ALA A 218 8.07 8.66 -17.10
C ALA A 218 7.55 9.48 -18.29
N LEU A 219 6.46 9.02 -18.92
CA LEU A 219 5.83 9.70 -20.04
C LEU A 219 5.19 11.02 -19.63
N HIS A 220 4.55 11.05 -18.45
CA HIS A 220 3.73 12.17 -18.00
C HIS A 220 4.45 13.14 -17.06
N GLN A 221 5.67 12.87 -16.60
CA GLN A 221 6.35 13.67 -15.54
C GLN A 221 6.40 15.19 -15.81
N HIS A 222 6.42 15.61 -17.08
CA HIS A 222 6.48 17.01 -17.49
C HIS A 222 5.11 17.60 -17.91
N ASP A 223 4.04 16.82 -17.81
CA ASP A 223 2.69 17.33 -18.06
C ASP A 223 2.32 18.40 -17.02
N ALA A 224 1.43 19.31 -17.40
CA ALA A 224 1.05 20.43 -16.55
C ALA A 224 0.29 20.00 -15.28
N ASP A 225 -0.49 18.93 -15.36
CA ASP A 225 -1.35 18.46 -14.27
C ASP A 225 -1.64 16.95 -14.33
N GLY A 226 -2.21 16.42 -13.25
CA GLY A 226 -2.61 15.01 -13.11
C GLY A 226 -4.06 14.73 -13.50
N GLN A 227 -4.72 15.60 -14.29
CA GLN A 227 -6.16 15.56 -14.52
C GLN A 227 -6.63 14.22 -15.11
N ALA A 228 -5.90 13.67 -16.09
CA ALA A 228 -6.26 12.40 -16.73
C ALA A 228 -6.31 11.24 -15.73
N LEU A 229 -5.34 11.17 -14.80
CA LEU A 229 -5.30 10.15 -13.76
C LEU A 229 -6.48 10.32 -12.79
N TRP A 230 -6.76 11.57 -12.38
CA TRP A 230 -7.88 11.89 -11.51
C TRP A 230 -9.23 11.52 -12.14
N GLN A 231 -9.47 11.90 -13.39
CA GLN A 231 -10.71 11.58 -14.11
C GLN A 231 -10.91 10.08 -14.29
N HIS A 232 -9.85 9.33 -14.58
CA HIS A 232 -9.93 7.87 -14.66
C HIS A 232 -10.33 7.27 -13.31
N TYR A 233 -9.70 7.69 -12.21
CA TYR A 233 -10.06 7.23 -10.86
C TYR A 233 -11.53 7.54 -10.52
N GLN A 234 -12.00 8.75 -10.81
CA GLN A 234 -13.41 9.12 -10.61
C GLN A 234 -14.34 8.24 -11.43
N SER A 235 -13.98 7.93 -12.67
CA SER A 235 -14.80 7.07 -13.55
C SER A 235 -14.95 5.67 -12.99
N VAL A 236 -13.88 5.09 -12.44
CA VAL A 236 -13.92 3.80 -11.75
C VAL A 236 -14.84 3.87 -10.55
N ILE A 237 -14.64 4.82 -9.63
CA ILE A 237 -15.44 4.95 -8.41
C ILE A 237 -16.93 5.20 -8.72
N ASN A 238 -17.22 6.10 -9.66
CA ASN A 238 -18.58 6.39 -10.10
C ASN A 238 -19.26 5.14 -10.67
N TRP A 239 -18.55 4.37 -11.50
CA TRP A 239 -19.09 3.12 -12.04
C TRP A 239 -19.44 2.12 -10.92
N VAL A 240 -18.56 1.95 -9.93
CA VAL A 240 -18.86 1.09 -8.77
C VAL A 240 -20.11 1.56 -8.02
N GLN A 241 -20.26 2.86 -7.81
CA GLN A 241 -21.42 3.45 -7.14
C GLN A 241 -22.74 3.26 -7.91
N VAL A 242 -22.68 3.31 -9.24
CA VAL A 242 -23.86 3.09 -10.10
C VAL A 242 -24.23 1.61 -10.14
N VAL A 243 -23.25 0.72 -10.29
CA VAL A 243 -23.49 -0.73 -10.41
C VAL A 243 -23.84 -1.37 -9.06
N PHE A 244 -23.24 -0.88 -7.96
CA PHE A 244 -23.43 -1.38 -6.60
C PHE A 244 -23.74 -0.23 -5.61
N PRO A 245 -24.95 0.35 -5.63
CA PRO A 245 -25.29 1.53 -4.81
C PRO A 245 -25.23 1.27 -3.30
N ASN A 246 -25.54 0.05 -2.87
CA ASN A 246 -25.59 -0.33 -1.46
C ASN A 246 -24.18 -0.70 -0.97
N THR A 247 -23.49 0.30 -0.41
CA THR A 247 -22.10 0.12 0.04
C THR A 247 -22.01 -0.78 1.27
N ARG A 248 -21.09 -1.75 1.24
CA ARG A 248 -20.79 -2.67 2.34
C ARG A 248 -19.30 -2.73 2.62
N LYS A 249 -18.89 -3.13 3.83
CA LYS A 249 -17.46 -3.17 4.21
C LYS A 249 -16.64 -4.12 3.34
N GLU A 250 -17.25 -5.18 2.82
CA GLU A 250 -16.62 -6.20 1.98
C GLU A 250 -16.22 -5.67 0.60
N MET A 251 -16.76 -4.51 0.20
CA MET A 251 -16.39 -3.83 -1.04
C MET A 251 -14.99 -3.19 -0.98
N LYS A 252 -14.45 -2.96 0.23
CA LYS A 252 -13.17 -2.29 0.42
C LYS A 252 -12.00 -3.19 0.02
N GLY A 253 -11.12 -2.65 -0.82
CA GLY A 253 -9.91 -3.33 -1.31
C GLY A 253 -10.19 -4.43 -2.33
N LEU A 254 -11.29 -4.35 -3.07
CA LEU A 254 -11.46 -5.11 -4.32
C LEU A 254 -10.73 -4.39 -5.46
N ASP A 255 -10.34 -5.13 -6.50
CA ASP A 255 -9.67 -4.56 -7.68
C ASP A 255 -10.68 -3.89 -8.63
N TRP A 256 -11.25 -2.79 -8.16
CA TRP A 256 -12.26 -2.03 -8.89
C TRP A 256 -11.75 -1.50 -10.23
N GLY A 257 -10.45 -1.20 -10.34
CA GLY A 257 -9.84 -0.80 -11.60
C GLY A 257 -9.85 -1.92 -12.63
N LYS A 258 -9.52 -3.16 -12.24
CA LYS A 258 -9.67 -4.32 -13.12
C LYS A 258 -11.13 -4.54 -13.50
N PHE A 259 -12.05 -4.52 -12.54
CA PHE A 259 -13.48 -4.74 -12.81
C PHE A 259 -14.05 -3.67 -13.75
N TYR A 260 -13.71 -2.41 -13.56
CA TYR A 260 -14.11 -1.33 -14.45
C TYR A 260 -13.53 -1.52 -15.86
N ARG A 261 -12.27 -1.94 -15.98
CA ARG A 261 -11.65 -2.18 -17.29
C ARG A 261 -12.34 -3.32 -18.05
N ASP A 262 -12.66 -4.40 -17.35
CA ASP A 262 -13.21 -5.62 -17.95
C ASP A 262 -14.73 -5.53 -18.17
N HIS A 263 -15.44 -4.73 -17.37
CA HIS A 263 -16.91 -4.70 -17.31
C HIS A 263 -17.52 -3.31 -17.36
N GLY A 264 -16.74 -2.24 -17.37
CA GLY A 264 -17.21 -0.85 -17.28
C GLY A 264 -18.08 -0.39 -18.46
N GLN A 265 -17.96 -1.07 -19.60
CA GLN A 265 -18.74 -0.80 -20.81
C GLN A 265 -19.98 -1.70 -20.94
N ARG A 266 -20.23 -2.59 -19.97
CA ARG A 266 -21.42 -3.44 -19.97
C ARG A 266 -22.67 -2.63 -19.68
N ILE A 267 -23.69 -2.84 -20.51
CA ILE A 267 -25.01 -2.19 -20.38
C ILE A 267 -26.06 -3.10 -19.74
N ASP A 268 -25.72 -4.38 -19.52
CA ASP A 268 -26.61 -5.39 -18.95
C ASP A 268 -26.58 -5.45 -17.41
N LEU A 269 -25.68 -4.68 -16.78
CA LEU A 269 -25.55 -4.61 -15.32
C LEU A 269 -26.69 -3.78 -14.73
N ASN A 270 -27.72 -4.46 -14.22
CA ASN A 270 -28.83 -3.82 -13.50
C ASN A 270 -28.59 -3.83 -11.98
N ALA A 271 -28.51 -2.64 -11.37
CA ALA A 271 -28.22 -2.49 -9.94
C ALA A 271 -29.23 -3.20 -9.02
N ALA A 272 -30.54 -3.18 -9.35
CA ALA A 272 -31.57 -3.82 -8.54
C ALA A 272 -31.48 -5.35 -8.62
N THR A 273 -31.25 -5.89 -9.82
CA THR A 273 -31.03 -7.33 -10.02
C THR A 273 -29.77 -7.80 -9.31
N LEU A 274 -28.65 -7.05 -9.42
CA LEU A 274 -27.40 -7.36 -8.74
C LEU A 274 -27.58 -7.36 -7.22
N GLU A 275 -28.24 -6.34 -6.68
CA GLU A 275 -28.49 -6.25 -5.23
C GLU A 275 -29.35 -7.41 -4.70
N ALA A 276 -30.36 -7.85 -5.46
CA ALA A 276 -31.16 -9.03 -5.09
C ALA A 276 -30.29 -10.30 -5.06
N ARG A 277 -29.43 -10.48 -6.08
CA ARG A 277 -28.47 -11.59 -6.14
C ARG A 277 -27.42 -11.54 -5.04
N ILE A 278 -26.95 -10.35 -4.65
CA ILE A 278 -26.02 -10.18 -3.53
C ILE A 278 -26.66 -10.69 -2.24
N LYS A 279 -27.91 -10.33 -1.95
CA LYS A 279 -28.63 -10.79 -0.75
C LYS A 279 -28.81 -12.31 -0.75
N GLU A 280 -29.26 -12.87 -1.87
CA GLU A 280 -29.39 -14.32 -2.04
C GLU A 280 -28.07 -15.06 -1.76
N LEU A 281 -26.94 -14.55 -2.26
CA LEU A 281 -25.64 -15.17 -2.06
C LEU A 281 -25.07 -14.96 -0.66
N ILE A 282 -25.42 -13.86 0.02
CA ILE A 282 -25.07 -13.65 1.43
C ILE A 282 -25.85 -14.62 2.34
N ASP A 283 -27.09 -14.93 1.98
CA ASP A 283 -27.96 -15.83 2.74
C ASP A 283 -27.69 -17.32 2.45
N ASP A 284 -26.86 -17.64 1.44
CA ASP A 284 -26.50 -19.03 1.13
C ASP A 284 -25.33 -19.51 2.00
N ASP A 285 -25.64 -20.45 2.91
CA ASP A 285 -24.66 -21.10 3.80
C ASP A 285 -23.50 -21.81 3.08
N GLU A 286 -23.62 -22.06 1.77
CA GLU A 286 -22.54 -22.62 0.96
C GLU A 286 -21.49 -21.57 0.58
N VAL A 287 -21.82 -20.27 0.55
CA VAL A 287 -20.91 -19.18 0.18
C VAL A 287 -20.11 -18.73 1.39
N GLN A 288 -18.79 -18.93 1.37
CA GLN A 288 -17.93 -18.52 2.50
C GLN A 288 -17.25 -17.15 2.30
N SER A 289 -17.24 -16.61 1.07
CA SER A 289 -16.60 -15.32 0.75
C SER A 289 -17.61 -14.28 0.26
N VAL A 290 -18.10 -13.46 1.19
CA VAL A 290 -18.96 -12.31 0.87
C VAL A 290 -18.24 -11.30 -0.03
N LYS A 291 -16.92 -11.12 0.15
CA LYS A 291 -16.09 -10.26 -0.73
C LYS A 291 -16.03 -10.81 -2.16
N GLY A 292 -16.02 -12.13 -2.32
CA GLY A 292 -15.97 -12.80 -3.62
C GLY A 292 -17.25 -12.71 -4.45
N ILE A 293 -18.38 -12.37 -3.83
CA ILE A 293 -19.69 -12.22 -4.50
C ILE A 293 -19.61 -11.18 -5.61
N TYR A 294 -18.98 -10.03 -5.37
CA TYR A 294 -18.92 -8.95 -6.35
C TYR A 294 -18.20 -9.37 -7.63
N GLU A 295 -17.07 -10.08 -7.50
CA GLU A 295 -16.36 -10.62 -8.66
C GLU A 295 -17.16 -11.73 -9.35
N TYR A 296 -17.81 -12.61 -8.59
CA TYR A 296 -18.65 -13.67 -9.14
C TYR A 296 -19.79 -13.09 -10.00
N LEU A 297 -20.48 -12.06 -9.52
CA LEU A 297 -21.60 -11.46 -10.27
C LEU A 297 -21.15 -10.75 -11.55
N LEU A 298 -19.90 -10.30 -11.60
CA LEU A 298 -19.32 -9.68 -12.79
C LEU A 298 -18.78 -10.72 -13.79
N THR A 299 -18.20 -11.82 -13.31
CA THR A 299 -17.40 -12.76 -14.12
C THR A 299 -18.05 -14.13 -14.33
N GLY A 300 -18.98 -14.53 -13.47
CA GLY A 300 -19.49 -15.90 -13.37
C GLY A 300 -18.53 -16.91 -12.72
N ASN A 301 -17.37 -16.47 -12.22
CA ASN A 301 -16.36 -17.37 -11.66
C ASN A 301 -16.72 -17.83 -10.23
N GLU A 302 -17.31 -19.01 -10.09
CA GLU A 302 -17.74 -19.57 -8.79
C GLU A 302 -16.59 -19.69 -7.76
N LYS A 303 -15.33 -19.79 -8.21
CA LYS A 303 -14.19 -19.93 -7.29
C LYS A 303 -14.03 -18.74 -6.35
N THR A 304 -14.49 -17.54 -6.75
CA THR A 304 -14.37 -16.35 -5.91
C THR A 304 -15.25 -16.44 -4.67
N LEU A 305 -16.35 -17.19 -4.74
CA LEU A 305 -17.30 -17.39 -3.63
C LEU A 305 -16.72 -18.21 -2.48
N ASN A 306 -15.59 -18.89 -2.70
CA ASN A 306 -14.97 -19.81 -1.74
C ASN A 306 -16.03 -20.77 -1.16
N LEU A 307 -16.67 -21.55 -2.02
CA LEU A 307 -17.78 -22.41 -1.62
C LEU A 307 -17.34 -23.42 -0.55
N ARG A 308 -18.26 -23.77 0.35
CA ARG A 308 -18.02 -24.73 1.44
C ARG A 308 -17.49 -26.05 0.90
N THR A 309 -16.47 -26.56 1.56
CA THR A 309 -15.86 -27.85 1.23
C THR A 309 -16.28 -28.93 2.21
N PHE A 310 -16.32 -30.18 1.74
CA PHE A 310 -16.57 -31.34 2.59
C PHE A 310 -15.48 -31.48 3.67
N ASP A 311 -15.89 -31.83 4.90
CA ASP A 311 -14.95 -32.13 5.98
C ASP A 311 -14.31 -33.52 5.82
N ASP A 312 -13.16 -33.74 6.47
CA ASP A 312 -12.39 -34.97 6.29
C ASP A 312 -13.10 -36.23 6.80
N LYS A 313 -14.00 -36.08 7.79
CA LYS A 313 -14.81 -37.17 8.30
C LYS A 313 -15.82 -37.63 7.24
N MET A 314 -16.44 -36.69 6.55
CA MET A 314 -17.37 -36.93 5.45
C MET A 314 -16.65 -37.57 4.26
N LYS A 315 -15.51 -37.01 3.86
CA LYS A 315 -14.65 -37.57 2.79
C LYS A 315 -14.29 -39.03 3.08
N ARG A 316 -13.85 -39.33 4.30
CA ARG A 316 -13.52 -40.70 4.72
C ARG A 316 -14.73 -41.62 4.61
N LYS A 317 -15.90 -41.23 5.13
CA LYS A 317 -17.10 -42.07 5.08
C LYS A 317 -17.52 -42.41 3.64
N VAL A 318 -17.53 -41.42 2.76
CA VAL A 318 -17.91 -41.62 1.34
C VAL A 318 -16.87 -42.50 0.63
N TYR A 319 -15.58 -42.30 0.92
CA TYR A 319 -14.51 -43.15 0.39
C TYR A 319 -14.73 -44.63 0.73
N GLU A 320 -15.03 -44.95 1.99
CA GLU A 320 -15.29 -46.33 2.42
C GLU A 320 -16.56 -46.90 1.74
N GLN A 321 -17.63 -46.10 1.61
CA GLN A 321 -18.85 -46.51 0.89
C GLN A 321 -18.60 -46.81 -0.58
N GLN A 322 -17.72 -46.05 -1.23
CA GLN A 322 -17.30 -46.29 -2.59
C GLN A 322 -16.22 -47.38 -2.70
N SER A 323 -15.73 -47.93 -1.58
CA SER A 323 -14.62 -48.87 -1.54
C SER A 323 -13.38 -48.37 -2.30
N GLY A 324 -13.11 -47.07 -2.23
CA GLY A 324 -12.02 -46.41 -2.97
C GLY A 324 -12.18 -46.39 -4.50
N VAL A 325 -13.35 -46.77 -5.04
CA VAL A 325 -13.59 -46.80 -6.48
C VAL A 325 -14.12 -45.47 -6.98
N CYS A 326 -13.47 -44.91 -8.01
CA CYS A 326 -13.91 -43.68 -8.66
C CYS A 326 -15.22 -43.91 -9.47
N PRO A 327 -16.26 -43.07 -9.32
CA PRO A 327 -17.54 -43.22 -10.04
C PRO A 327 -17.44 -43.13 -11.56
N ASP A 328 -16.43 -42.44 -12.09
CA ASP A 328 -16.31 -42.20 -13.54
C ASP A 328 -15.49 -43.27 -14.25
N CYS A 329 -14.25 -43.49 -13.79
CA CYS A 329 -13.34 -44.43 -14.43
C CYS A 329 -13.43 -45.85 -13.86
N ARG A 330 -14.19 -46.04 -12.77
CA ARG A 330 -14.43 -47.34 -12.11
C ARG A 330 -13.17 -48.07 -11.65
N LYS A 331 -12.06 -47.34 -11.47
CA LYS A 331 -10.80 -47.86 -10.94
C LYS A 331 -10.67 -47.58 -9.43
N PRO A 332 -9.98 -48.46 -8.67
CA PRO A 332 -9.68 -48.23 -7.27
C PRO A 332 -8.50 -47.24 -7.13
N PHE A 333 -8.56 -46.41 -6.10
CA PHE A 333 -7.51 -45.45 -5.73
C PHE A 333 -7.42 -45.36 -4.20
N ASP A 334 -6.23 -45.05 -3.69
CA ASP A 334 -6.07 -44.60 -2.31
C ASP A 334 -6.74 -43.25 -2.11
N ILE A 335 -7.22 -42.99 -0.88
CA ILE A 335 -7.89 -41.73 -0.53
C ILE A 335 -7.04 -40.48 -0.86
N SER A 336 -5.71 -40.58 -0.77
CA SER A 336 -4.78 -39.48 -1.09
C SER A 336 -4.73 -39.14 -2.58
N ALA A 337 -5.15 -40.06 -3.45
CA ALA A 337 -5.27 -39.87 -4.89
C ALA A 337 -6.70 -39.48 -5.32
N MET A 338 -7.58 -39.18 -4.35
CA MET A 338 -8.97 -38.80 -4.57
C MET A 338 -9.30 -37.45 -3.94
N GLU A 339 -10.35 -36.82 -4.46
CA GLU A 339 -10.87 -35.55 -4.00
C GLU A 339 -12.40 -35.64 -3.92
N ALA A 340 -12.98 -35.00 -2.91
CA ALA A 340 -14.43 -34.95 -2.79
C ALA A 340 -15.00 -33.90 -3.73
N ASP A 341 -16.07 -34.29 -4.42
CA ASP A 341 -16.75 -33.48 -5.42
C ASP A 341 -18.26 -33.59 -5.19
N HIS A 342 -18.99 -32.56 -5.60
CA HIS A 342 -20.44 -32.58 -5.51
C HIS A 342 -21.03 -33.40 -6.67
N ILE A 343 -22.04 -34.22 -6.35
CA ILE A 343 -22.82 -34.95 -7.36
C ILE A 343 -23.65 -33.95 -8.18
N VAL A 344 -24.45 -33.13 -7.49
CA VAL A 344 -25.14 -31.96 -8.03
C VAL A 344 -24.28 -30.72 -7.76
N PRO A 345 -23.85 -29.98 -8.79
CA PRO A 345 -23.09 -28.74 -8.62
C PRO A 345 -23.86 -27.66 -7.85
N TRP A 346 -23.13 -26.76 -7.20
CA TRP A 346 -23.71 -25.66 -6.42
C TRP A 346 -24.68 -24.77 -7.24
N HIS A 347 -24.33 -24.37 -8.47
CA HIS A 347 -25.23 -23.56 -9.31
C HIS A 347 -26.54 -24.26 -9.69
N LYS A 348 -26.66 -25.58 -9.46
CA LYS A 348 -27.90 -26.37 -9.62
C LYS A 348 -28.61 -26.63 -8.29
N GLY A 349 -28.20 -25.96 -7.20
CA GLY A 349 -28.75 -26.13 -5.86
C GLY A 349 -28.10 -27.24 -5.03
N GLY A 350 -26.95 -27.78 -5.47
CA GLY A 350 -26.24 -28.80 -4.72
C GLY A 350 -25.61 -28.26 -3.43
N LYS A 351 -25.91 -28.91 -2.30
CA LYS A 351 -25.39 -28.55 -0.96
C LYS A 351 -24.19 -29.40 -0.57
N THR A 352 -23.35 -28.90 0.33
CA THR A 352 -22.18 -29.64 0.87
C THR A 352 -22.61 -30.58 1.99
N VAL A 353 -23.34 -31.61 1.60
CA VAL A 353 -23.89 -32.65 2.49
C VAL A 353 -23.44 -34.04 2.04
N PHE A 354 -23.54 -35.00 2.95
CA PHE A 354 -23.05 -36.37 2.73
C PHE A 354 -23.67 -37.03 1.49
N GLU A 355 -24.97 -36.82 1.29
CA GLU A 355 -25.75 -37.40 0.19
C GLU A 355 -25.36 -36.83 -1.18
N ASN A 356 -24.76 -35.64 -1.20
CA ASN A 356 -24.32 -34.96 -2.41
C ASN A 356 -22.79 -35.07 -2.60
N CYS A 357 -22.09 -35.83 -1.76
CA CYS A 357 -20.65 -36.00 -1.81
C CYS A 357 -20.29 -37.28 -2.58
N GLN A 358 -19.31 -37.19 -3.47
CA GLN A 358 -18.66 -38.34 -4.09
C GLN A 358 -17.13 -38.17 -4.11
N MET A 359 -16.39 -39.25 -3.91
CA MET A 359 -14.94 -39.26 -4.04
C MET A 359 -14.56 -39.55 -5.50
N ARG A 360 -13.88 -38.63 -6.17
CA ARG A 360 -13.38 -38.80 -7.54
C ARG A 360 -11.86 -38.81 -7.55
N CYS A 361 -11.25 -39.59 -8.46
CA CYS A 361 -9.80 -39.56 -8.59
C CYS A 361 -9.33 -38.21 -9.16
N LEU A 362 -8.11 -37.78 -8.79
CA LEU A 362 -7.58 -36.47 -9.21
C LEU A 362 -7.64 -36.24 -10.73
N PRO A 363 -7.33 -37.21 -11.62
CA PRO A 363 -7.46 -37.02 -13.06
C PRO A 363 -8.90 -36.74 -13.52
N CYS A 364 -9.87 -37.53 -13.03
CA CYS A 364 -11.28 -37.36 -13.38
C CYS A 364 -11.87 -36.05 -12.82
N ASN A 365 -11.42 -35.64 -11.62
CA ASN A 365 -11.86 -34.38 -11.03
C ASN A 365 -11.36 -33.18 -11.86
N ARG A 366 -10.06 -33.15 -12.19
CA ARG A 366 -9.46 -32.09 -13.01
C ARG A 366 -10.09 -31.98 -14.39
N ALA A 367 -10.44 -33.11 -15.01
CA ALA A 367 -11.12 -33.12 -16.31
C ALA A 367 -12.55 -32.55 -16.27
N LYS A 368 -13.22 -32.59 -15.11
CA LYS A 368 -14.53 -31.94 -14.90
C LYS A 368 -14.36 -30.45 -14.65
N SER A 369 -13.40 -30.03 -13.84
CA SER A 369 -13.17 -28.60 -13.52
C SER A 369 -12.63 -27.76 -14.69
N GLY A 370 -12.17 -28.39 -15.78
CA GLY A 370 -11.74 -27.74 -17.01
C GLY A 370 -12.85 -27.59 -18.07
N LYS A 371 -14.09 -27.98 -17.75
CA LYS A 371 -15.31 -27.73 -18.53
C LYS A 371 -16.20 -26.79 -17.75
#